data_AF-A0A9E1UQP6-F1
#
_entry.id   AF-A0A9E1UQP6-F1
#
_cell.length_a   1.000
_cell.length_b   1.000
_cell.length_c   1.000
_cell.angle_alpha   90.00
_cell.angle_beta   90.00
_cell.angle_gamma   90.00
#
_symmetry.space_group_name_H-M   'P 1'
#
loop_
_entity.id
_entity.type
_entity.pdbx_description
1 polymer ?
#
loop_
_entity_poly.entity_id
_entity_poly.type
_entity_poly.pdbx_seq_one_letter_code
_entity_poly.pdbx_strand_id
1 'polypeptide(L)'
;MGILIGIIAALLLAVAVFVANSSSETAPPAAGRTAIETRTLSPSQVEYRQRLQKLAASEPPKKLSPGAMCYEPAMIPDRLDYTCPACNTKTVLANPKPAHTAWELDACRRVLKTIKGLDIELTETGFCATCDPDAKQPVLGVRIRYAANKIHTVAPVTASDLQLIAEFVAGKDKHDTGPGGERPLRNYTKRLAELLGTGPLKK
;
A
#
# COMPACT_ATOMS: atom_id res chain seq x y z
N MET A 1 -35.38 -68.66 3.71
CA MET A 1 -34.17 -68.10 4.35
C MET A 1 -32.99 -67.93 3.37
N GLY A 2 -33.21 -67.64 2.08
CA GLY A 2 -32.12 -67.51 1.09
C GLY A 2 -31.80 -66.08 0.65
N ILE A 3 -32.67 -65.11 0.97
CA ILE A 3 -32.58 -63.74 0.41
C ILE A 3 -31.83 -62.79 1.34
N LEU A 4 -31.79 -63.06 2.65
CA LEU A 4 -31.16 -62.17 3.63
C LEU A 4 -29.61 -62.22 3.61
N ILE A 5 -29.02 -63.33 3.13
CA ILE A 5 -27.56 -63.53 3.12
C ILE A 5 -26.90 -62.77 1.96
N GLY A 6 -27.60 -62.61 0.83
CA GLY A 6 -27.07 -61.91 -0.35
C GLY A 6 -26.87 -60.41 -0.16
N ILE A 7 -27.71 -59.75 0.66
CA ILE A 7 -27.64 -58.30 0.88
C ILE A 7 -26.46 -57.93 1.79
N ILE A 8 -26.13 -58.78 2.78
CA ILE A 8 -25.00 -58.54 3.70
C ILE A 8 -23.66 -58.68 2.96
N ALA A 9 -23.54 -59.62 2.01
CA ALA A 9 -22.32 -59.80 1.22
C ALA A 9 -22.07 -58.60 0.26
N ALA A 10 -23.12 -58.03 -0.34
CA ALA A 10 -22.99 -56.86 -1.20
C ALA A 10 -22.61 -55.58 -0.43
N LEU A 11 -23.10 -55.41 0.80
CA LEU A 11 -22.77 -54.28 1.66
C LEU A 11 -21.33 -54.32 2.18
N LEU A 12 -20.79 -55.51 2.45
CA LEU A 12 -19.38 -55.67 2.85
C LEU A 12 -18.40 -55.39 1.69
N LEU A 13 -18.78 -55.68 0.45
CA LEU A 13 -17.97 -55.37 -0.73
C LEU A 13 -17.95 -53.87 -1.07
N ALA A 14 -19.03 -53.13 -0.80
CA ALA A 14 -19.07 -51.68 -1.02
C ALA A 14 -18.19 -50.90 -0.02
N VAL A 15 -18.03 -51.39 1.22
CA VAL A 15 -17.18 -50.73 2.24
C VAL A 15 -15.69 -50.95 1.94
N ALA A 16 -15.30 -52.10 1.37
CA ALA A 16 -13.89 -52.37 1.04
C ALA A 16 -13.35 -51.46 -0.08
N VAL A 17 -14.19 -51.04 -1.04
CA VAL A 17 -13.77 -50.14 -2.13
C VAL A 17 -13.63 -48.70 -1.64
N PHE A 18 -14.37 -48.28 -0.61
CA PHE A 18 -14.27 -46.92 -0.09
C PHE A 18 -13.01 -46.69 0.76
N VAL A 19 -12.51 -47.72 1.45
CA VAL A 19 -11.30 -47.62 2.30
C VAL A 19 -10.00 -47.67 1.48
N ALA A 20 -10.02 -48.22 0.26
CA ALA A 20 -8.83 -48.24 -0.60
C ALA A 20 -8.58 -46.91 -1.37
N ASN A 21 -9.54 -45.99 -1.40
CA ASN A 21 -9.40 -44.70 -2.09
C ASN A 21 -9.01 -43.52 -1.17
N SER A 22 -8.77 -43.76 0.12
CA SER A 22 -8.18 -42.77 1.02
C SER A 22 -6.66 -42.84 0.96
N SER A 23 -6.10 -42.56 -0.22
CA SER A 23 -4.65 -42.43 -0.41
C SER A 23 -4.25 -40.96 -0.47
N SER A 24 -3.45 -40.60 0.54
CA SER A 24 -2.47 -39.52 0.57
C SER A 24 -2.99 -38.08 0.42
N GLU A 25 -3.43 -37.50 1.54
CA GLU A 25 -3.02 -36.14 1.87
C GLU A 25 -1.50 -36.12 1.94
N THR A 26 -0.88 -35.77 0.82
CA THR A 26 0.52 -35.42 0.78
C THR A 26 0.63 -34.14 1.60
N ALA A 27 1.10 -34.26 2.84
CA ALA A 27 1.53 -33.11 3.63
C ALA A 27 2.40 -32.25 2.70
N PRO A 28 2.07 -30.96 2.52
CA PRO A 28 2.87 -30.11 1.66
C PRO A 28 4.30 -30.18 2.17
N PRO A 29 5.29 -30.40 1.28
CA PRO A 29 6.67 -30.39 1.70
C PRO A 29 6.92 -29.08 2.44
N ALA A 30 7.48 -29.19 3.65
CA ALA A 30 8.18 -28.11 4.32
C ALA A 30 9.41 -27.76 3.46
N ALA A 31 9.15 -27.24 2.27
CA ALA A 31 10.12 -26.77 1.32
C ALA A 31 10.58 -25.42 1.83
N GLY A 32 11.87 -25.38 2.15
CA GLY A 32 12.52 -24.26 2.79
C GLY A 32 12.22 -22.94 2.10
N ARG A 33 11.99 -21.93 2.92
CA ARG A 33 12.15 -20.53 2.52
C ARG A 33 12.91 -19.79 3.60
N THR A 34 14.14 -20.21 3.87
CA THR A 34 15.21 -19.24 4.13
C THR A 34 15.71 -18.71 2.79
N ALA A 35 14.80 -18.13 2.00
CA ALA A 35 15.19 -17.00 1.20
C ALA A 35 15.38 -15.88 2.21
N ILE A 36 16.60 -15.77 2.76
CA ILE A 36 17.10 -14.45 3.18
C ILE A 36 17.17 -13.70 1.86
N GLU A 37 16.03 -13.19 1.44
CA GLU A 37 15.88 -12.28 0.34
C GLU A 37 16.84 -11.16 0.70
N THR A 38 17.93 -11.07 -0.05
CA THR A 38 18.91 -10.00 0.06
C THR A 38 18.15 -8.73 -0.31
N ARG A 39 17.35 -8.23 0.62
CA ARG A 39 16.61 -6.99 0.51
C ARG A 39 17.68 -5.97 0.22
N THR A 40 17.69 -5.51 -1.03
CA THR A 40 18.49 -4.39 -1.50
C THR A 40 18.43 -3.35 -0.40
N LEU A 41 19.56 -3.11 0.27
CA LEU A 41 19.62 -2.31 1.49
C LEU A 41 18.92 -0.98 1.21
N SER A 42 17.73 -0.80 1.78
CA SER A 42 17.00 0.45 1.66
C SER A 42 17.93 1.55 2.18
N PRO A 43 18.05 2.69 1.49
CA PRO A 43 18.92 3.79 1.92
C PRO A 43 18.66 4.15 3.38
N SER A 44 19.70 4.54 4.09
CA SER A 44 19.52 4.97 5.48
C SER A 44 18.68 6.25 5.53
N GLN A 45 17.95 6.45 6.63
CA GLN A 45 17.23 7.70 6.86
C GLN A 45 18.17 8.93 6.83
N VAL A 46 19.44 8.74 7.25
CA VAL A 46 20.47 9.79 7.23
C VAL A 46 20.80 10.21 5.80
N GLU A 47 20.85 9.26 4.86
CA GLU A 47 21.11 9.54 3.45
C GLU A 47 20.01 10.41 2.84
N TYR A 48 18.73 10.07 3.09
CA TYR A 48 17.62 10.89 2.62
C TYR A 48 17.63 12.29 3.24
N ARG A 49 18.02 12.42 4.51
CA ARG A 49 18.20 13.73 5.14
C ARG A 49 19.24 14.57 4.41
N GLN A 50 20.38 13.97 4.04
CA GLN A 50 21.44 14.67 3.30
C GLN A 50 20.98 15.06 1.89
N ARG A 51 20.29 14.17 1.17
CA ARG A 51 19.69 14.48 -0.15
C ARG A 51 18.68 15.63 -0.04
N LEU A 52 17.89 15.65 1.03
CA LEU A 52 16.90 16.70 1.26
C LEU A 52 17.56 18.05 1.58
N GLN A 53 18.66 18.06 2.32
CA GLN A 53 19.48 19.27 2.53
C GLN A 53 20.05 19.81 1.22
N LYS A 54 20.56 18.93 0.35
CA LYS A 54 21.04 19.32 -0.99
C LYS A 54 19.93 19.94 -1.84
N LEU A 55 18.74 19.34 -1.85
CA LEU A 55 17.58 19.90 -2.56
C LEU A 55 17.14 21.25 -1.97
N ALA A 56 17.20 21.42 -0.64
CA ALA A 56 16.87 22.69 -0.01
C ALA A 56 17.83 23.82 -0.41
N ALA A 57 19.11 23.50 -0.60
CA ALA A 57 20.16 24.43 -0.98
C ALA A 57 20.28 24.68 -2.49
N SER A 58 19.68 23.84 -3.35
CA SER A 58 19.80 23.96 -4.80
C SER A 58 19.05 25.18 -5.34
N GLU A 59 19.50 25.70 -6.49
CA GLU A 59 18.73 26.70 -7.23
C GLU A 59 17.38 26.13 -7.69
N PRO A 60 16.31 26.96 -7.74
CA PRO A 60 15.04 26.51 -8.29
C PRO A 60 15.15 26.28 -9.81
N PRO A 61 14.44 25.28 -10.36
CA PRO A 61 14.43 25.03 -11.80
C PRO A 61 13.90 26.26 -12.56
N LYS A 62 14.61 26.68 -13.61
CA LYS A 62 14.29 27.88 -14.40
C LYS A 62 13.10 27.71 -15.34
N LYS A 63 12.78 26.47 -15.72
CA LYS A 63 11.68 26.12 -16.63
C LYS A 63 10.69 25.25 -15.89
N LEU A 64 9.46 25.72 -15.74
CA LEU A 64 8.33 24.97 -15.17
C LEU A 64 7.24 24.88 -16.24
N SER A 65 6.68 23.69 -16.42
CA SER A 65 5.54 23.51 -17.32
C SER A 65 4.27 24.08 -16.66
N PRO A 66 3.54 24.99 -17.32
CA PRO A 66 2.24 25.41 -16.83
C PRO A 66 1.27 24.23 -16.92
N GLY A 67 0.34 24.14 -15.97
CA GLY A 67 -0.70 23.14 -16.01
C GLY A 67 -1.76 23.46 -17.06
N ALA A 68 -2.44 22.43 -17.55
CA ALA A 68 -3.61 22.57 -18.41
C ALA A 68 -4.84 22.04 -17.69
N MET A 69 -5.88 22.87 -17.59
CA MET A 69 -7.16 22.52 -16.97
C MET A 69 -8.07 21.92 -18.04
N CYS A 70 -8.00 20.61 -18.23
CA CYS A 70 -8.90 19.89 -19.14
C CYS A 70 -9.62 18.79 -18.35
N TYR A 71 -10.75 19.12 -17.73
CA TYR A 71 -11.58 18.15 -17.02
C TYR A 71 -13.05 18.27 -17.40
N GLU A 72 -13.64 17.11 -17.71
CA GLU A 72 -15.08 16.95 -17.76
C GLU A 72 -15.59 16.57 -16.36
N PRO A 73 -16.73 17.12 -15.92
CA PRO A 73 -17.33 16.73 -14.64
C PRO A 73 -17.68 15.23 -14.64
N ALA A 74 -17.15 14.47 -13.67
CA ALA A 74 -17.52 13.09 -13.45
C ALA A 74 -18.63 12.97 -12.40
N MET A 75 -19.56 12.03 -12.58
CA MET A 75 -20.59 11.72 -11.59
C MET A 75 -19.98 11.04 -10.37
N ILE A 76 -20.22 11.60 -9.19
CA ILE A 76 -19.67 11.15 -7.91
C ILE A 76 -20.63 10.11 -7.31
N PRO A 77 -20.18 8.88 -6.99
CA PRO A 77 -21.00 7.92 -6.26
C PRO A 77 -21.28 8.36 -4.81
N ASP A 78 -22.50 8.13 -4.34
CA ASP A 78 -22.97 8.49 -2.99
C ASP A 78 -22.47 7.56 -1.88
N ARG A 79 -21.98 6.37 -2.24
CA ARG A 79 -21.46 5.37 -1.30
C ARG A 79 -20.19 4.71 -1.82
N LEU A 80 -19.31 4.34 -0.90
CA LEU A 80 -18.12 3.56 -1.20
C LEU A 80 -18.09 2.30 -0.34
N ASP A 81 -18.14 1.14 -1.00
CA ASP A 81 -17.90 -0.15 -0.38
C ASP A 81 -16.39 -0.43 -0.39
N TYR A 82 -15.75 -0.30 0.76
CA TYR A 82 -14.32 -0.58 0.92
C TYR A 82 -14.11 -2.01 1.41
N THR A 83 -13.19 -2.75 0.80
CA THR A 83 -12.75 -4.07 1.28
C THR A 83 -11.33 -3.96 1.79
N CYS A 84 -11.12 -4.24 3.08
CA CYS A 84 -9.81 -4.11 3.70
C CYS A 84 -8.82 -5.15 3.16
N PRO A 85 -7.65 -4.78 2.63
CA PRO A 85 -6.66 -5.74 2.15
C PRO A 85 -6.01 -6.56 3.28
N ALA A 86 -6.08 -6.11 4.53
CA ALA A 86 -5.47 -6.79 5.67
C ALA A 86 -6.34 -7.90 6.27
N CYS A 87 -7.65 -7.66 6.42
CA CYS A 87 -8.58 -8.62 7.05
C CYS A 87 -9.73 -9.08 6.13
N ASN A 88 -9.82 -8.54 4.92
CA ASN A 88 -10.87 -8.82 3.93
C ASN A 88 -12.31 -8.44 4.36
N THR A 89 -12.48 -7.76 5.49
CA THR A 89 -13.78 -7.25 5.92
C THR A 89 -14.23 -6.09 5.03
N LYS A 90 -15.51 -6.09 4.65
CA LYS A 90 -16.16 -4.98 3.96
C LYS A 90 -16.60 -3.91 4.96
N THR A 91 -16.31 -2.66 4.66
CA THR A 91 -16.75 -1.49 5.42
C THR A 91 -17.45 -0.53 4.47
N VAL A 92 -18.69 -0.18 4.77
CA VAL A 92 -19.44 0.83 4.02
C VAL A 92 -19.06 2.20 4.57
N LEU A 93 -18.37 2.99 3.76
CA LEU A 93 -17.95 4.33 4.14
C LEU A 93 -19.07 5.32 3.78
N ALA A 94 -19.88 5.68 4.77
CA ALA A 94 -20.94 6.70 4.65
C ALA A 94 -20.41 8.15 4.74
N ASN A 95 -19.09 8.32 4.61
CA ASN A 95 -18.39 9.60 4.77
C ASN A 95 -18.87 10.62 3.72
N PRO A 96 -18.86 11.94 3.99
CA PRO A 96 -19.57 12.93 3.17
C PRO A 96 -18.98 13.14 1.77
N LYS A 97 -17.87 12.48 1.41
CA LYS A 97 -17.24 12.49 0.07
C LYS A 97 -16.65 11.11 -0.29
N PRO A 98 -17.48 10.09 -0.52
CA PRO A 98 -17.01 8.72 -0.77
C PRO A 98 -16.18 8.64 -2.06
N ALA A 99 -16.55 9.38 -3.11
CA ALA A 99 -15.79 9.38 -4.37
C ALA A 99 -14.37 9.93 -4.22
N HIS A 100 -14.20 11.04 -3.49
CA HIS A 100 -12.87 11.61 -3.26
C HIS A 100 -11.97 10.59 -2.54
N THR A 101 -12.55 9.89 -1.57
CA THR A 101 -11.86 8.84 -0.82
C THR A 101 -11.44 7.67 -1.71
N ALA A 102 -12.33 7.20 -2.60
CA ALA A 102 -12.04 6.13 -3.54
C ALA A 102 -10.91 6.52 -4.50
N TRP A 103 -11.02 7.71 -5.10
CA TRP A 103 -10.03 8.24 -6.04
C TRP A 103 -8.67 8.43 -5.38
N GLU A 104 -8.65 8.96 -4.16
CA GLU A 104 -7.43 9.17 -3.39
C GLU A 104 -6.75 7.85 -3.06
N LEU A 105 -7.51 6.84 -2.62
CA LEU A 105 -7.00 5.51 -2.31
C LEU A 105 -6.35 4.85 -3.55
N ASP A 106 -7.06 4.87 -4.67
CA ASP A 106 -6.56 4.29 -5.92
C ASP A 106 -5.37 5.08 -6.48
N ALA A 107 -5.38 6.42 -6.36
CA ALA A 107 -4.25 7.26 -6.73
C ALA A 107 -3.01 6.93 -5.87
N CYS A 108 -3.18 6.82 -4.55
CA CYS A 108 -2.10 6.43 -3.64
C CYS A 108 -1.50 5.07 -4.02
N ARG A 109 -2.34 4.06 -4.26
CA ARG A 109 -1.90 2.72 -4.68
C ARG A 109 -1.16 2.74 -6.02
N ARG A 110 -1.58 3.56 -6.99
CA ARG A 110 -0.88 3.70 -8.27
C ARG A 110 0.49 4.36 -8.09
N VAL A 111 0.57 5.46 -7.33
CA VAL A 111 1.83 6.18 -7.09
C VAL A 111 2.80 5.31 -6.28
N LEU A 112 2.33 4.56 -5.28
CA LEU A 112 3.18 3.67 -4.48
C LEU A 112 3.98 2.69 -5.36
N LYS A 113 3.38 2.18 -6.44
CA LYS A 113 4.04 1.25 -7.37
C LYS A 113 5.19 1.89 -8.16
N THR A 114 5.19 3.21 -8.32
CA THR A 114 6.23 3.95 -9.04
C THR A 114 7.44 4.27 -8.17
N ILE A 115 7.29 4.25 -6.84
CA ILE A 115 8.39 4.49 -5.90
C ILE A 115 9.34 3.29 -5.93
N LYS A 116 10.59 3.52 -6.36
CA LYS A 116 11.67 2.52 -6.41
C LYS A 116 12.78 2.89 -5.45
N GLY A 117 13.45 1.90 -4.86
CA GLY A 117 14.59 2.13 -3.97
C GLY A 117 14.22 2.58 -2.55
N LEU A 118 12.94 2.55 -2.19
CA LEU A 118 12.45 2.79 -0.83
C LEU A 118 11.49 1.66 -0.45
N ASP A 119 11.69 1.02 0.69
CA ASP A 119 10.74 0.05 1.24
C ASP A 119 9.60 0.83 1.91
N ILE A 120 8.51 1.01 1.17
CA ILE A 120 7.34 1.80 1.56
C ILE A 120 6.06 0.99 1.34
N GLU A 121 5.21 0.98 2.35
CA GLU A 121 3.91 0.32 2.36
C GLU A 121 2.82 1.35 2.66
N LEU A 122 1.68 1.26 1.97
CA LEU A 122 0.50 2.04 2.29
C LEU A 122 -0.27 1.35 3.43
N THR A 123 -0.59 2.08 4.49
CA THR A 123 -1.38 1.56 5.62
C THR A 123 -2.81 2.07 5.50
N GLU A 124 -3.73 1.17 5.19
CA GLU A 124 -5.16 1.45 4.99
C GLU A 124 -6.01 1.01 6.20
N THR A 125 -5.39 0.81 7.37
CA THR A 125 -6.07 0.28 8.57
C THR A 125 -7.15 1.21 9.09
N GLY A 126 -6.97 2.53 8.98
CA GLY A 126 -7.97 3.52 9.40
C GLY A 126 -9.27 3.47 8.59
N PHE A 127 -9.32 2.75 7.46
CA PHE A 127 -10.54 2.56 6.66
C PHE A 127 -11.37 1.37 7.10
N CYS A 128 -10.83 0.49 7.94
CA CYS A 128 -11.47 -0.75 8.32
C CYS A 128 -11.95 -0.67 9.78
N ALA A 129 -13.27 -0.74 9.98
CA ALA A 129 -13.87 -0.74 11.30
C ALA A 129 -13.44 -1.93 12.18
N THR A 130 -12.93 -3.01 11.58
CA THR A 130 -12.37 -4.16 12.31
C THR A 130 -10.91 -3.93 12.71
N CYS A 131 -10.10 -3.31 11.83
CA CYS A 131 -8.70 -3.06 12.13
C CYS A 131 -8.48 -1.85 13.03
N ASP A 132 -9.39 -0.87 12.99
CA ASP A 132 -9.35 0.35 13.78
C ASP A 132 -10.78 0.75 14.19
N PRO A 133 -11.34 0.10 15.22
CA PRO A 133 -12.72 0.35 15.65
C PRO A 133 -12.93 1.76 16.25
N ASP A 134 -11.85 2.40 16.70
CA ASP A 134 -11.89 3.72 17.33
C ASP A 134 -11.68 4.87 16.32
N ALA A 135 -11.48 4.54 15.03
CA ALA A 135 -11.26 5.52 13.98
C ALA A 135 -12.48 6.43 13.79
N LYS A 136 -12.35 7.69 14.20
CA LYS A 136 -13.39 8.71 13.97
C LYS A 136 -13.52 9.11 12.50
N GLN A 137 -12.41 9.04 11.76
CA GLN A 137 -12.34 9.34 10.33
C GLN A 137 -11.32 8.43 9.66
N PRO A 138 -11.60 7.95 8.44
CA PRO A 138 -10.67 7.11 7.72
C PRO A 138 -9.46 7.93 7.26
N VAL A 139 -8.28 7.52 7.69
CA VAL A 139 -7.01 8.17 7.36
C VAL A 139 -6.07 7.20 6.65
N LEU A 140 -5.43 7.68 5.59
CA LEU A 140 -4.33 6.96 4.94
C LEU A 140 -3.03 7.27 5.66
N GLY A 141 -2.25 6.23 5.90
CA GLY A 141 -0.88 6.36 6.39
C GLY A 141 0.10 5.66 5.46
N VAL A 142 1.38 5.91 5.65
CA VAL A 142 2.45 5.13 5.04
C VAL A 142 3.41 4.66 6.10
N ARG A 143 3.99 3.49 5.85
CA ARG A 143 5.03 2.89 6.66
C ARG A 143 6.27 2.75 5.79
N ILE A 144 7.36 3.38 6.22
CA ILE A 144 8.65 3.34 5.54
C ILE A 144 9.63 2.54 6.41
N ARG A 145 10.26 1.53 5.81
CA ARG A 145 11.29 0.73 6.45
C ARG A 145 12.65 1.15 5.93
N TYR A 146 13.49 1.67 6.81
CA TYR A 146 14.88 2.01 6.51
C TYR A 146 15.82 0.84 6.84
N ALA A 147 17.08 0.95 6.40
CA ALA A 147 18.16 0.10 6.90
C ALA A 147 18.18 0.03 8.44
N ALA A 148 18.72 -1.08 8.97
CA ALA A 148 18.73 -1.40 10.40
C ALA A 148 17.33 -1.58 11.03
N ASN A 149 16.33 -1.96 10.23
CA ASN A 149 14.95 -2.22 10.68
C ASN A 149 14.25 -1.03 11.36
N LYS A 150 14.73 0.20 11.14
CA LYS A 150 14.04 1.38 11.63
C LYS A 150 12.77 1.60 10.81
N ILE A 151 11.62 1.63 11.48
CA ILE A 151 10.32 1.88 10.85
C ILE A 151 9.88 3.30 11.17
N HIS A 152 9.49 4.05 10.15
CA HIS A 152 8.83 5.34 10.27
C HIS A 152 7.40 5.20 9.76
N THR A 153 6.43 5.68 10.54
CA THR A 153 5.01 5.70 10.14
C THR A 153 4.53 7.13 10.18
N VAL A 154 3.79 7.55 9.16
CA VAL A 154 3.22 8.90 9.09
C VAL A 154 1.80 8.85 8.53
N ALA A 155 0.92 9.62 9.15
CA ALA A 155 -0.47 9.83 8.76
C ALA A 155 -0.91 11.24 9.22
N PRO A 156 -1.86 11.90 8.53
CA PRO A 156 -2.45 11.49 7.26
C PRO A 156 -1.49 11.73 6.08
N VAL A 157 -1.66 10.94 5.02
CA VAL A 157 -0.98 11.11 3.72
C VAL A 157 -1.98 11.18 2.58
N THR A 158 -1.54 11.83 1.50
CA THR A 158 -2.29 12.01 0.25
C THR A 158 -1.52 11.41 -0.93
N ALA A 159 -2.16 11.29 -2.09
CA ALA A 159 -1.54 10.90 -3.34
C ALA A 159 -0.46 11.92 -3.75
N SER A 160 -0.69 13.22 -3.48
CA SER A 160 0.31 14.28 -3.70
C SER A 160 1.54 14.09 -2.80
N ASP A 161 1.36 13.69 -1.53
CA ASP A 161 2.48 13.36 -0.64
C ASP A 161 3.32 12.18 -1.17
N LEU A 162 2.66 11.13 -1.65
CA LEU A 162 3.36 9.99 -2.27
C LEU A 162 4.08 10.38 -3.56
N GLN A 163 3.49 11.28 -4.35
CA GLN A 163 4.09 11.80 -5.57
C GLN A 163 5.37 12.59 -5.23
N LEU A 164 5.34 13.43 -4.18
CA LEU A 164 6.53 14.12 -3.68
C LEU A 164 7.65 13.13 -3.32
N ILE A 165 7.32 12.05 -2.61
CA ILE A 165 8.29 11.00 -2.26
C ILE A 165 8.84 10.35 -3.53
N ALA A 166 7.98 9.98 -4.49
CA ALA A 166 8.39 9.33 -5.73
C ALA A 166 9.38 10.19 -6.53
N GLU A 167 9.07 11.47 -6.69
CA GLU A 167 9.89 12.42 -7.44
C GLU A 167 11.22 12.70 -6.73
N PHE A 168 11.19 12.87 -5.41
CA PHE A 168 12.39 13.07 -4.60
C PHE A 168 13.32 11.86 -4.65
N VAL A 169 12.77 10.65 -4.49
CA VAL A 169 13.53 9.40 -4.54
C VAL A 169 14.12 9.18 -5.93
N ALA A 170 13.39 9.54 -6.98
CA ALA A 170 13.87 9.53 -8.37
C ALA A 170 14.90 10.63 -8.69
N GLY A 171 15.19 11.54 -7.75
CA GLY A 171 16.19 12.60 -7.93
C GLY A 171 15.71 13.78 -8.78
N LYS A 172 14.40 13.98 -8.91
CA LYS A 172 13.83 15.15 -9.59
C LYS A 172 13.95 16.41 -8.72
N ASP A 173 13.95 17.56 -9.37
CA ASP A 173 13.98 18.89 -8.77
C ASP A 173 12.62 19.62 -8.85
N LYS A 174 11.63 18.98 -9.48
CA LYS A 174 10.28 19.49 -9.71
C LYS A 174 9.22 18.55 -9.17
N HIS A 175 8.11 19.13 -8.75
CA HIS A 175 6.89 18.46 -8.37
C HIS A 175 5.81 18.72 -9.42
N ASP A 176 5.24 17.66 -9.98
CA ASP A 176 4.06 17.76 -10.83
C ASP A 176 2.80 17.84 -9.97
N THR A 177 2.15 19.00 -9.97
CA THR A 177 0.87 19.22 -9.29
C THR A 177 -0.34 18.85 -10.15
N GLY A 178 -0.10 18.12 -11.24
CA GLY A 178 -1.09 17.75 -12.25
C GLY A 178 -1.59 18.99 -12.98
N PRO A 179 -2.88 19.32 -12.91
CA PRO A 179 -3.42 20.51 -13.60
C PRO A 179 -2.90 21.84 -13.09
N GLY A 180 -2.28 21.88 -11.91
CA GLY A 180 -1.58 23.06 -11.41
C GLY A 180 -0.22 23.30 -12.08
N GLY A 181 0.27 22.35 -12.87
CA GLY A 181 1.59 22.39 -13.52
C GLY A 181 2.73 21.98 -12.59
N GLU A 182 3.95 22.32 -12.98
CA GLU A 182 5.15 22.02 -12.20
C GLU A 182 5.45 23.10 -11.16
N ARG A 183 5.92 22.69 -9.98
CA ARG A 183 6.47 23.57 -8.95
C ARG A 183 7.86 23.08 -8.53
N PRO A 184 8.76 23.96 -8.06
CA PRO A 184 10.05 23.52 -7.51
C PRO A 184 9.84 22.55 -6.34
N LEU A 185 10.45 21.37 -6.40
CA LEU A 185 10.31 20.34 -5.36
C LEU A 185 10.87 20.84 -4.01
N ARG A 186 11.87 21.73 -4.05
CA ARG A 186 12.46 22.36 -2.86
C ARG A 186 11.45 23.11 -1.97
N ASN A 187 10.32 23.56 -2.55
CA ASN A 187 9.25 24.23 -1.81
C ASN A 187 8.55 23.28 -0.82
N TYR A 188 8.71 21.97 -1.00
CA TYR A 188 8.07 20.93 -0.19
C TYR A 188 9.03 20.25 0.78
N THR A 189 10.24 20.78 0.97
CA THR A 189 11.28 20.17 1.83
C THR A 189 10.82 19.91 3.26
N LYS A 190 10.03 20.81 3.86
CA LYS A 190 9.45 20.59 5.19
C LYS A 190 8.53 19.36 5.20
N ARG A 191 7.61 19.26 4.23
CA ARG A 191 6.67 18.14 4.13
C ARG A 191 7.39 16.83 3.82
N LEU A 192 8.35 16.84 2.91
CA LEU A 192 9.22 15.69 2.62
C LEU A 192 9.98 15.22 3.87
N ALA A 193 10.45 16.13 4.72
CA ALA A 193 11.14 15.78 5.96
C ALA A 193 10.23 15.05 6.96
N GLU A 194 8.96 15.47 7.05
CA GLU A 194 7.93 14.81 7.87
C GLU A 194 7.60 13.43 7.30
N LEU A 195 7.37 13.35 5.98
CA LEU A 195 7.03 12.11 5.28
C LEU A 195 8.12 11.04 5.40
N LEU A 196 9.39 11.45 5.31
CA LEU A 196 10.56 10.56 5.43
C LEU A 196 11.08 10.43 6.88
N GLY A 197 10.44 11.10 7.83
CA GLY A 197 10.85 11.06 9.24
C GLY A 197 12.27 11.55 9.51
N THR A 198 12.88 12.32 8.59
CA THR A 198 14.27 12.77 8.69
C THR A 198 14.49 13.83 9.78
N GLY A 199 13.39 14.32 10.36
CA GLY A 199 13.36 15.47 11.26
C GLY A 199 13.51 16.80 10.51
N PRO A 200 13.29 17.93 11.19
CA PRO A 200 13.39 19.25 10.57
C PRO A 200 14.82 19.49 10.05
N LEU A 201 14.90 20.13 8.89
CA LEU A 201 16.17 20.62 8.35
C LEU A 201 16.65 21.79 9.24
N LYS A 202 17.93 21.77 9.60
CA LYS A 202 18.56 22.94 10.23
C LYS A 202 18.63 24.03 9.15
N LYS A 203 18.11 25.22 9.49
CA LYS A 203 18.23 26.41 8.64
C LYS A 203 19.67 26.88 8.59
#